data_AF-A0A318DAJ8-F1
#
_entry.id   AF-A0A318DAJ8-F1
#
_cell.length_a   1.000
_cell.length_b   1.000
_cell.length_c   1.000
_cell.angle_alpha   90.00
_cell.angle_beta   90.00
_cell.angle_gamma   90.00
#
_symmetry.space_group_name_H-M   'P 1'
#
loop_
_entity.id
_entity.type
_entity.pdbx_description
1 polymer ?
#
loop_
_entity_poly.entity_id
_entity_poly.type
_entity_poly.pdbx_seq_one_letter_code
_entity_poly.pdbx_strand_id
1 'polypeptide(L)' 'MQIEVNSELLDIEQKMTLAEFLKWHKQSGNFAVAVNMEFVPRSLYAETVLKENDKLEIVEPMQGG' A
#
# COMPACT_ATOMS: atom_id res chain seq x y z
N MET A 1 -3.75 8.14 11.54
CA MET A 1 -4.76 8.33 10.47
C MET A 1 -5.28 6.98 10.06
N GLN A 2 -6.56 6.89 9.72
CA GLN A 2 -7.16 5.64 9.28
C GLN A 2 -7.00 5.50 7.77
N ILE A 3 -6.59 4.32 7.31
CA ILE A 3 -6.57 3.92 5.91
C ILE A 3 -7.25 2.56 5.79
N GLU A 4 -7.64 2.18 4.57
CA GLU A 4 -8.16 0.85 4.27
C GLU A 4 -7.08 0.06 3.52
N VAL A 5 -6.80 -1.17 3.94
CA VAL A 5 -5.79 -2.05 3.33
C VAL A 5 -6.45 -3.39 3.07
N ASN A 6 -6.58 -3.78 1.80
CA ASN A 6 -7.28 -5.01 1.40
C ASN A 6 -8.66 -5.17 2.08
N SER A 7 -9.47 -4.10 2.11
CA SER A 7 -10.78 -4.01 2.80
C SER A 7 -10.75 -4.03 4.34
N GLU A 8 -9.58 -4.00 4.97
CA GLU A 8 -9.44 -3.88 6.42
C GLU A 8 -9.04 -2.46 6.84
N LEU A 9 -9.76 -1.88 7.81
CA LEU A 9 -9.42 -0.57 8.35
C LEU A 9 -8.22 -0.66 9.30
N LEU A 10 -7.23 0.20 9.08
CA LEU A 10 -5.99 0.23 9.84
C LEU A 10 -5.62 1.65 10.25
N ASP A 11 -5.39 1.83 11.55
CA ASP A 11 -4.86 3.08 12.10
C ASP A 11 -3.33 3.07 12.04
N ILE A 12 -2.77 4.12 11.42
CA ILE A 12 -1.33 4.32 11.32
C ILE A 12 -0.88 5.57 12.08
N GLU A 13 0.22 5.39 12.81
CA GLU A 13 0.94 6.33 13.70
C GLU A 13 1.08 7.77 13.17
N GLN A 14 1.35 7.89 11.87
CA GLN A 14 2.03 9.05 11.29
C GLN A 14 1.72 9.17 9.79
N LYS A 15 1.97 10.35 9.20
CA LYS A 15 2.12 10.45 7.74
C LYS A 15 3.38 9.70 7.33
N MET A 16 3.24 8.76 6.40
CA MET A 16 4.35 7.99 5.87
C MET A 16 4.16 7.73 4.38
N THR A 17 5.25 7.48 3.69
CA THR A 17 5.26 7.05 2.29
C THR A 17 4.74 5.62 2.18
N LEU A 18 4.29 5.23 0.99
CA LEU A 18 3.87 3.87 0.70
C LEU A 18 5.01 2.87 0.98
N ALA A 19 6.25 3.23 0.68
CA ALA A 19 7.41 2.40 0.99
C ALA A 19 7.60 2.17 2.51
N GLU A 20 7.46 3.22 3.32
CA GLU A 20 7.56 3.13 4.78
C GLU A 20 6.41 2.31 5.36
N PHE A 21 5.19 2.51 4.85
CA PHE A 21 4.02 1.73 5.23
C PHE A 21 4.24 0.24 4.96
N LEU A 22 4.66 -0.14 3.75
CA LEU A 22 4.92 -1.54 3.40
C LEU A 22 5.98 -2.17 4.30
N LYS A 23 7.02 -1.42 4.67
CA LYS A 23 8.05 -1.87 5.61
C LYS A 23 7.49 -2.09 7.01
N TRP A 24 6.70 -1.15 7.52
CA TRP A 24 6.07 -1.25 8.84
C TRP A 24 5.03 -2.39 8.88
N HIS A 25 4.25 -2.55 7.81
CA HIS A 25 3.28 -3.62 7.62
C HIS A 25 3.93 -4.99 7.34
N LYS A 26 5.27 -5.04 7.25
CA LYS A 26 6.06 -6.24 6.96
C LYS A 26 5.70 -6.91 5.62
N GLN A 27 5.22 -6.13 4.65
CA GLN A 27 4.93 -6.61 3.31
C GLN A 27 6.23 -6.86 2.55
N SER A 28 6.35 -8.05 1.97
CA SER A 28 7.56 -8.50 1.27
C SER A 28 7.21 -9.38 0.07
N GLY A 29 8.21 -9.70 -0.76
CA GLY A 29 8.00 -10.51 -1.95
C GLY A 29 7.61 -9.69 -3.19
N ASN A 30 7.01 -10.38 -4.17
CA ASN A 30 6.56 -9.77 -5.41
C ASN A 30 5.08 -9.40 -5.28
N PHE A 31 4.78 -8.12 -5.42
CA PHE A 31 3.43 -7.58 -5.31
C PHE A 31 3.36 -6.24 -6.05
N ALA A 32 2.14 -5.85 -6.42
CA ALA A 32 1.80 -4.50 -6.84
C ALA A 32 0.87 -3.87 -5.80
N VAL A 33 0.88 -2.53 -5.72
CA VAL A 33 -0.02 -1.79 -4.85
C VAL A 33 -0.83 -0.81 -5.68
N ALA A 34 -2.15 -0.85 -5.50
CA ALA A 34 -3.02 0.22 -5.94
C ALA A 34 -3.36 1.13 -4.76
N VAL A 35 -3.31 2.45 -4.98
CA VAL A 35 -3.80 3.45 -4.03
C VAL A 35 -5.02 4.09 -4.68
N ASN A 36 -6.18 4.02 -4.01
CA ASN A 36 -7.46 4.51 -4.52
C ASN A 36 -7.82 3.97 -5.91
N MET A 37 -7.65 2.66 -6.10
CA MET A 37 -7.88 1.93 -7.36
C MET A 37 -6.91 2.26 -8.51
N GLU A 38 -5.83 3.00 -8.24
CA GLU A 38 -4.79 3.31 -9.22
C GLU A 38 -3.46 2.65 -8.84
N PHE A 39 -2.90 1.84 -9.74
CA PHE A 39 -1.61 1.18 -9.51
C PHE A 39 -0.48 2.20 -9.41
N VAL A 40 0.24 2.15 -8.29
CA VAL A 40 1.43 2.96 -8.09
C VAL A 40 2.63 2.21 -8.65
N PRO A 41 3.43 2.80 -9.57
CA PRO A 41 4.70 2.22 -9.99
C PRO A 41 5.64 2.04 -8.79
N ARG A 42 6.36 0.92 -8.73
CA ARG A 42 7.29 0.62 -7.61
C ARG A 42 8.35 1.70 -7.40
N SER A 43 8.76 2.39 -8.46
CA SER A 43 9.69 3.53 -8.39
C SER A 43 9.13 4.72 -7.60
N LEU A 44 7.80 4.87 -7.55
CA LEU A 44 7.10 5.96 -6.87
C LEU A 44 6.67 5.62 -5.44
N TYR A 45 6.94 4.41 -4.93
CA TYR A 45 6.54 4.03 -3.57
C TYR A 45 7.16 4.92 -2.49
N ALA A 46 8.40 5.36 -2.69
CA ALA A 46 9.09 6.25 -1.75
C ALA A 46 8.61 7.70 -1.82
N GLU A 47 7.88 8.08 -2.88
CA GLU A 47 7.38 9.45 -3.10
C GLU A 47 5.87 9.55 -2.84
N THR A 48 5.16 8.43 -2.90
CA THR A 48 3.71 8.36 -2.68
C THR A 48 3.41 8.45 -1.19
N VAL A 49 3.03 9.63 -0.72
CA VAL A 49 2.62 9.86 0.69
C VAL A 49 1.18 9.42 0.90
N LEU A 50 0.97 8.51 1.85
CA LEU A 50 -0.38 8.07 2.23
C LEU A 50 -1.14 9.18 2.95
N LYS A 51 -2.44 9.22 2.71
CA LYS A 51 -3.38 10.18 3.28
C LYS A 51 -4.47 9.45 4.05
N GLU A 52 -5.14 10.20 4.91
CA GLU A 52 -6.31 9.70 5.62
C GLU A 52 -7.40 9.28 4.62
N ASN A 53 -8.03 8.14 4.89
CA ASN A 53 -9.03 7.47 4.06
C ASN A 53 -8.53 6.91 2.71
N ASP A 54 -7.21 6.86 2.49
CA ASP A 54 -6.68 6.15 1.31
C ASP A 54 -7.02 4.65 1.38
N LYS A 55 -7.34 4.09 0.21
CA LYS A 55 -7.58 2.65 0.03
C LYS A 55 -6.39 2.02 -0.66
N LEU A 56 -5.72 1.09 0.01
CA LEU A 56 -4.60 0.34 -0.51
C LEU A 56 -5.07 -1.08 -0.86
N GLU A 57 -4.82 -1.49 -2.09
CA GLU A 57 -4.94 -2.89 -2.51
C GLU A 57 -3.55 -3.43 -2.82
N ILE A 58 -3.10 -4.40 -2.04
CA ILE A 58 -1.86 -5.12 -2.23
C ILE A 58 -2.19 -6.44 -2.92
N VAL A 59 -1.72 -6.58 -4.16
CA VAL A 59 -1.98 -7.75 -4.99
C VAL A 59 -0.69 -8.50 -5.28
N GLU A 60 -0.69 -9.80 -5.00
CA GLU A 60 0.39 -10.70 -5.39
C GLU A 60 0.11 -11.27 -6.79
N PRO A 61 1.15 -11.50 -7.62
CA PRO A 61 0.96 -12.15 -8.91
C PRO A 61 0.34 -13.53 -8.70
N MET A 62 -0.85 -13.74 -9.25
CA MET A 62 -1.36 -15.10 -9.42
C MET A 62 -0.59 -15.73 -10.57
N GLN A 63 0.22 -16.74 -10.27
CA GLN A 63 0.95 -17.51 -11.27
C GLN A 63 -0.07 -18.30 -12.10
N GLY A 64 -0.51 -17.74 -13.23
CA GLY A 64 -1.34 -18.45 -14.20
C GLY A 64 -0.52 -19.49 -14.95
N GLY A 65 -1.01 -20.73 -14.99
CA GLY A 65 -0.51 -21.78 -15.88
C GLY A 65 -1.01 -21.59 -17.31
#